data_AF-F4MQ02-F1
#
_entry.id   AF-F4MQ02-F1
#
_cell.length_a   1.000
_cell.length_b   1.000
_cell.length_c   1.000
_cell.angle_alpha   90.00
_cell.angle_beta   90.00
_cell.angle_gamma   90.00
#
_symmetry.space_group_name_H-M   'P 1'
#
loop_
_entity.id
_entity.type
_entity.pdbx_description
1 polymer ?
#
loop_
_entity_poly.entity_id
_entity_poly.type
_entity_poly.pdbx_seq_one_letter_code
_entity_poly.pdbx_strand_id
1 'polypeptide(L)'
;MNKNKKILSNNSKISTSPKLFKKDIFFKIAIVHKLDNGFDFKSLTIEGIKEFHNFINEILNKKMTISQVENLYMRKTSNPFNNRTVDQQIEIREIHLGKNRQPFRLFGYFNDDNYFVLTKIDPNHNFHE
;
A
#
# COMPACT_ATOMS: atom_id res chain seq x y z
N MET A 1 -18.74 -38.93 41.34
CA MET A 1 -18.46 -37.48 41.19
C MET A 1 -17.27 -37.31 40.26
N ASN A 2 -17.47 -36.76 39.06
CA ASN A 2 -16.40 -36.16 38.28
C ASN A 2 -17.00 -35.05 37.42
N LYS A 3 -16.66 -33.80 37.79
CA LYS A 3 -17.01 -32.57 37.08
C LYS A 3 -15.99 -32.40 35.97
N ASN A 4 -16.41 -32.27 34.71
CA ASN A 4 -15.54 -31.72 33.67
C ASN A 4 -16.29 -30.73 32.76
N LYS A 5 -16.14 -29.47 33.17
CA LYS A 5 -15.89 -28.25 32.39
C LYS A 5 -16.56 -28.13 31.01
N LYS A 6 -17.66 -27.36 31.02
CA LYS A 6 -18.15 -26.57 29.88
C LYS A 6 -17.00 -25.67 29.38
N ILE A 7 -16.45 -25.96 28.21
CA ILE A 7 -15.58 -25.02 27.50
C ILE A 7 -16.52 -23.97 26.90
N LEU A 8 -16.63 -22.80 27.54
CA LEU A 8 -17.18 -21.62 26.87
C LEU A 8 -16.18 -21.20 25.80
N SER A 9 -16.53 -21.40 24.53
CA SER A 9 -15.86 -20.72 23.42
C SER A 9 -16.12 -19.22 23.58
N ASN A 10 -15.09 -18.48 23.96
CA ASN A 10 -15.09 -17.02 23.89
C ASN A 10 -15.18 -16.62 22.42
N ASN A 11 -16.41 -16.47 21.92
CA ASN A 11 -16.68 -15.71 20.71
C ASN A 11 -16.33 -14.25 21.03
N SER A 12 -15.06 -13.90 20.81
CA SER A 12 -14.64 -12.51 20.72
C SER A 12 -15.50 -11.87 19.63
N LYS A 13 -16.46 -11.05 20.07
CA LYS A 13 -17.31 -10.24 19.22
C LYS A 13 -16.39 -9.50 18.25
N ILE A 14 -16.43 -9.91 16.98
CA ILE A 14 -15.89 -9.13 15.87
C ILE A 14 -16.64 -7.81 15.96
N SER A 15 -15.97 -6.77 16.43
CA SER A 15 -16.48 -5.41 16.39
C SER A 15 -16.60 -5.08 14.91
N THR A 16 -17.80 -5.22 14.36
CA THR A 16 -18.18 -4.66 13.08
C THR A 16 -18.24 -3.15 13.25
N SER A 17 -17.08 -2.51 13.28
CA SER A 17 -16.98 -1.14 12.81
C SER A 17 -17.58 -1.12 11.41
N PRO A 18 -18.43 -0.13 11.07
CA PRO A 18 -18.96 -0.03 9.72
C PRO A 18 -17.74 0.00 8.78
N LYS A 19 -17.70 -0.91 7.80
CA LYS A 19 -16.71 -0.84 6.71
C LYS A 19 -16.89 0.53 6.07
N LEU A 20 -16.10 1.51 6.51
CA LEU A 20 -16.04 2.82 5.89
C LEU A 20 -15.61 2.52 4.46
N PHE A 21 -16.53 2.70 3.51
CA PHE A 21 -16.24 2.41 2.13
C PHE A 21 -15.04 3.30 1.78
N LYS A 22 -13.97 2.71 1.24
CA LYS A 22 -12.76 3.41 0.76
C LYS A 22 -13.05 4.61 -0.17
N LYS A 23 -14.30 4.78 -0.59
CA LYS A 23 -14.80 5.88 -1.41
C LYS A 23 -14.74 7.24 -0.70
N ASP A 24 -14.84 7.27 0.64
CA ASP A 24 -14.88 8.53 1.41
C ASP A 24 -13.57 8.83 2.17
N ILE A 25 -12.57 7.94 2.05
CA ILE A 25 -11.30 8.07 2.76
C ILE A 25 -10.27 8.72 1.85
N PHE A 26 -9.76 9.90 2.23
CA PHE A 26 -8.68 10.55 1.52
C PHE A 26 -7.39 9.72 1.53
N PHE A 27 -6.70 9.71 0.40
CA PHE A 27 -5.41 9.04 0.29
C PHE A 27 -4.37 9.73 1.17
N LYS A 28 -3.66 8.93 1.96
CA LYS A 28 -2.55 9.35 2.82
C LYS A 28 -1.38 8.41 2.58
N ILE A 29 -0.16 8.92 2.74
CA ILE A 29 1.07 8.13 2.61
C ILE A 29 1.84 8.11 3.93
N ALA A 30 2.49 6.99 4.22
CA ALA A 30 3.35 6.85 5.39
C ALA A 30 4.64 6.09 5.03
N ILE A 31 5.69 6.38 5.79
CA ILE A 31 6.93 5.59 5.81
C ILE A 31 7.03 5.06 7.24
N VAL A 32 6.90 3.74 7.40
CA VAL A 32 6.82 3.09 8.72
C VAL A 32 8.03 2.19 8.96
N HIS A 33 8.55 1.58 7.88
CA HIS A 33 9.74 0.74 7.89
C HIS A 33 10.70 1.21 6.79
N LYS A 34 11.89 0.61 6.75
CA LYS A 34 12.85 0.84 5.66
C LYS A 34 12.23 0.44 4.32
N LEU A 35 12.44 1.26 3.28
CA LEU A 35 12.13 0.87 1.90
C LEU A 35 13.14 -0.18 1.42
N ASP A 36 12.77 -0.93 0.38
CA ASP A 36 13.67 -1.94 -0.19
C ASP A 36 14.97 -1.30 -0.70
N ASN A 37 16.09 -2.01 -0.53
CA ASN A 37 17.40 -1.55 -0.97
C ASN A 37 17.38 -1.25 -2.48
N GLY A 38 17.88 -0.08 -2.88
CA GLY A 38 17.89 0.36 -4.28
C GLY A 38 16.58 1.03 -4.74
N PHE A 39 15.55 1.06 -3.89
CA PHE A 39 14.25 1.68 -4.17
C PHE A 39 13.83 2.68 -3.10
N ASP A 40 14.81 3.26 -2.40
CA ASP A 40 14.62 4.32 -1.41
C ASP A 40 14.91 5.70 -2.00
N PHE A 41 14.66 6.76 -1.23
CA PHE A 41 14.92 8.14 -1.66
C PHE A 41 16.38 8.39 -2.03
N LYS A 42 17.33 7.68 -1.41
CA LYS A 42 18.76 7.80 -1.72
C LYS A 42 19.09 7.25 -3.11
N SER A 43 18.32 6.27 -3.57
CA SER A 43 18.52 5.59 -4.85
C SER A 43 17.87 6.33 -6.04
N LEU A 44 17.12 7.42 -5.78
CA LEU A 44 16.46 8.20 -6.82
C LEU A 44 17.41 9.17 -7.51
N THR A 45 17.32 9.25 -8.84
CA THR A 45 17.89 10.38 -9.60
C THR A 45 17.05 11.64 -9.40
N ILE A 46 17.57 12.78 -9.87
CA ILE A 46 16.83 14.06 -9.85
C ILE A 46 15.50 13.93 -10.61
N GLU A 47 15.49 13.22 -11.72
CA GLU A 47 14.29 12.92 -12.50
C GLU A 47 13.31 12.07 -11.70
N GLY A 48 13.78 11.00 -11.06
CA GLY A 48 12.95 10.14 -10.20
C GLY A 48 12.33 10.90 -9.01
N ILE A 49 13.07 11.85 -8.43
CA ILE A 49 12.55 12.75 -7.38
C ILE A 49 11.43 13.64 -7.93
N LYS A 50 11.61 14.21 -9.14
CA LYS A 50 10.58 15.03 -9.79
C LYS A 50 9.32 14.22 -10.09
N GLU A 51 9.48 12.99 -10.58
CA GLU A 51 8.36 12.09 -10.85
C GLU A 51 7.62 11.73 -9.56
N PHE A 52 8.34 11.35 -8.50
CA PHE A 52 7.75 11.12 -7.18
C PHE A 52 6.96 12.33 -6.68
N HIS A 53 7.58 13.52 -6.74
CA HIS A 53 6.96 14.75 -6.32
C HIS A 53 5.68 15.02 -7.12
N ASN A 54 5.74 14.96 -8.45
CA ASN A 54 4.60 15.20 -9.32
C ASN A 54 3.46 14.20 -9.08
N PHE A 55 3.80 12.92 -8.89
CA PHE A 55 2.84 11.86 -8.62
C PHE A 55 2.07 12.11 -7.33
N ILE A 56 2.78 12.36 -6.23
CA ILE A 56 2.16 12.63 -4.93
C ILE A 56 1.40 13.96 -4.95
N ASN A 57 1.97 15.00 -5.56
CA ASN A 57 1.35 16.31 -5.66
C ASN A 57 0.04 16.25 -6.46
N GLU A 58 -0.04 15.45 -7.52
CA GLU A 58 -1.29 15.24 -8.27
C GLU A 58 -2.40 14.64 -7.37
N ILE A 59 -2.07 13.62 -6.58
CA ILE A 59 -3.02 12.93 -5.70
C ILE A 59 -3.48 13.86 -4.57
N LEU A 60 -2.52 14.51 -3.89
CA LEU A 60 -2.79 15.32 -2.70
C LEU A 60 -3.49 16.64 -3.04
N ASN A 61 -3.09 17.32 -4.12
CA ASN A 61 -3.75 18.57 -4.53
C ASN A 61 -5.19 18.36 -4.98
N LYS A 62 -5.46 17.23 -5.64
CA LYS A 62 -6.83 16.85 -6.03
C LYS A 62 -7.63 16.26 -4.87
N LYS A 63 -7.03 16.13 -3.67
CA LYS A 63 -7.63 15.51 -2.47
C LYS A 63 -8.31 14.19 -2.82
N MET A 64 -7.60 13.33 -3.55
CA MET A 64 -8.20 12.09 -4.02
C MET A 64 -8.49 11.12 -2.87
N THR A 65 -9.57 10.37 -2.99
CA THR A 65 -9.88 9.25 -2.10
C THR A 65 -9.13 7.99 -2.52
N ILE A 66 -8.98 7.03 -1.61
CA ILE A 66 -8.32 5.75 -1.89
C ILE A 66 -8.95 5.09 -3.11
N SER A 67 -10.28 5.08 -3.21
CA SER A 67 -10.97 4.50 -4.38
C SER A 67 -10.65 5.23 -5.69
N GLN A 68 -10.50 6.56 -5.65
CA GLN A 68 -10.11 7.33 -6.84
C GLN A 68 -8.67 7.02 -7.25
N VAL A 69 -7.75 6.92 -6.27
CA VAL A 69 -6.35 6.56 -6.52
C VAL A 69 -6.25 5.13 -7.08
N GLU A 70 -6.93 4.16 -6.47
CA GLU A 70 -6.97 2.78 -6.95
C GLU A 70 -7.51 2.71 -8.39
N ASN A 71 -8.58 3.45 -8.70
CA ASN A 71 -9.17 3.45 -10.04
C ASN A 71 -8.26 4.05 -11.12
N LEU A 72 -7.49 5.10 -10.79
CA LEU A 72 -6.69 5.86 -11.75
C LEU A 72 -5.25 5.32 -11.90
N TYR A 73 -4.67 4.83 -10.80
CA TYR A 73 -3.24 4.50 -10.72
C TYR A 73 -2.96 3.04 -10.39
N MET A 74 -3.94 2.24 -9.95
CA MET A 74 -3.68 0.82 -9.75
C MET A 74 -3.67 0.10 -11.09
N ARG A 75 -2.59 -0.62 -11.37
CA ARG A 75 -2.47 -1.42 -12.59
C ARG A 75 -3.48 -2.57 -12.55
N LYS A 76 -4.19 -2.79 -13.66
CA LYS A 76 -5.20 -3.86 -13.82
C LYS A 76 -4.70 -5.07 -14.62
N THR A 77 -3.47 -5.03 -15.12
CA THR A 77 -2.88 -6.07 -15.97
C THR A 77 -1.84 -6.87 -15.19
N SER A 78 -2.07 -8.19 -15.13
CA SER A 78 -1.44 -9.21 -14.26
C SER A 78 -1.65 -8.98 -12.76
N ASN A 79 -1.72 -10.07 -12.00
CA ASN A 79 -2.10 -10.13 -10.58
C ASN A 79 -1.54 -8.93 -9.78
N PRO A 80 -2.34 -7.90 -9.44
CA PRO A 80 -1.81 -6.61 -8.98
C PRO A 80 -1.41 -6.63 -7.50
N PHE A 81 -1.33 -7.84 -6.95
CA PHE A 81 -1.13 -8.12 -5.55
C PHE A 81 0.00 -9.11 -5.42
N ASN A 82 1.05 -8.73 -4.69
CA ASN A 82 2.12 -9.63 -4.32
C ASN A 82 2.11 -9.82 -2.80
N ASN A 83 1.93 -11.06 -2.35
CA ASN A 83 2.03 -11.37 -0.93
C ASN A 83 3.51 -11.51 -0.58
N ARG A 84 4.01 -10.68 0.34
CA ARG A 84 5.38 -10.76 0.83
C ARG A 84 5.49 -10.33 2.28
N THR A 85 6.59 -10.69 2.90
CA THR A 85 6.96 -10.19 4.23
C THR A 85 7.82 -8.94 4.09
N VAL A 86 7.53 -7.92 4.87
CA VAL A 86 8.34 -6.71 5.03
C VAL A 86 8.83 -6.62 6.46
N ASP A 87 10.04 -6.09 6.63
CA ASP A 87 10.72 -5.97 7.93
C ASP A 87 10.77 -7.30 8.72
N GLN A 88 10.88 -8.42 8.00
CA GLN A 88 10.97 -9.79 8.51
C GLN A 88 9.79 -10.26 9.39
N GLN A 89 8.71 -9.48 9.50
CA GLN A 89 7.63 -9.75 10.46
C GLN A 89 6.23 -9.42 9.96
N ILE A 90 6.10 -8.55 8.94
CA ILE A 90 4.80 -8.05 8.50
C ILE A 90 4.46 -8.68 7.15
N GLU A 91 3.47 -9.57 7.14
CA GLU A 91 2.87 -10.05 5.89
C GLU A 91 1.99 -8.96 5.28
N ILE A 92 2.28 -8.59 4.04
CA ILE A 92 1.54 -7.55 3.33
C ILE A 92 1.04 -8.07 1.99
N ARG A 93 -0.04 -7.44 1.53
CA ARG A 93 -0.50 -7.53 0.15
C ARG A 93 -0.05 -6.26 -0.58
N GLU A 94 1.13 -6.31 -1.17
CA GLU A 94 1.74 -5.17 -1.87
C GLU A 94 0.92 -4.85 -3.14
N ILE A 95 0.64 -3.57 -3.34
CA ILE A 95 0.01 -3.01 -4.54
C ILE A 95 0.97 -2.06 -5.24
N HIS A 96 0.81 -1.92 -6.55
CA HIS A 96 1.62 -1.03 -7.38
C HIS A 96 0.74 0.12 -7.89
N LEU A 97 1.13 1.35 -7.57
CA LEU A 97 0.50 2.57 -8.07
C LEU A 97 1.41 3.20 -9.11
N GLY A 98 0.88 3.42 -10.31
CA GLY A 98 1.59 4.06 -11.42
C GLY A 98 0.62 4.51 -12.49
N LYS A 99 0.97 5.56 -13.23
CA LYS A 99 0.12 6.04 -14.32
C LYS A 99 0.30 5.11 -15.53
N ASN A 100 -0.80 4.72 -16.18
CA ASN A 100 -0.75 3.81 -17.33
C ASN A 100 0.32 4.24 -18.34
N ARG A 101 1.14 3.28 -18.78
CA ARG A 101 2.27 3.44 -19.74
C ARG A 101 3.45 4.27 -19.24
N GLN A 102 3.47 4.70 -17.97
CA GLN A 102 4.65 5.33 -17.37
C GLN A 102 5.50 4.29 -16.60
N PRO A 103 6.83 4.43 -16.61
CA PRO A 103 7.72 3.57 -15.86
C PRO A 103 7.56 3.73 -14.35
N PHE A 104 7.41 4.98 -13.90
CA PHE A 104 7.37 5.35 -12.49
C PHE A 104 6.29 4.61 -11.71
N ARG A 105 6.66 4.03 -10.56
CA ARG A 105 5.78 3.25 -9.68
C ARG A 105 6.07 3.52 -8.20
N LEU A 106 5.00 3.57 -7.42
CA LEU A 106 5.03 3.41 -5.97
C LEU A 106 4.53 2.02 -5.60
N PHE A 107 5.28 1.35 -4.73
CA PHE A 107 4.89 0.09 -4.14
C PHE A 107 4.55 0.32 -2.69
N GLY A 108 3.54 -0.38 -2.19
CA GLY A 108 3.12 -0.25 -0.81
C GLY A 108 1.88 -1.06 -0.49
N TYR A 109 1.33 -0.84 0.69
CA TYR A 109 0.11 -1.48 1.16
C TYR A 109 -0.71 -0.51 2.00
N PHE A 110 -2.02 -0.76 2.15
CA PHE A 110 -2.83 -0.02 3.10
C PHE A 110 -2.77 -0.68 4.47
N ASN A 111 -2.36 0.06 5.50
CA ASN A 111 -2.45 -0.40 6.88
C ASN A 111 -3.86 -0.20 7.45
N ASP A 112 -4.09 -0.62 8.70
CA ASP A 112 -5.40 -0.54 9.38
C ASP A 112 -5.91 0.91 9.54
N ASP A 113 -5.01 1.88 9.57
CA ASP A 113 -5.30 3.32 9.64
C ASP A 113 -5.53 3.98 8.27
N ASN A 114 -5.61 3.17 7.21
CA ASN A 114 -5.79 3.57 5.81
C ASN A 114 -4.67 4.47 5.25
N TYR A 115 -3.46 4.35 5.78
CA TYR A 115 -2.27 4.92 5.15
C TYR A 115 -1.74 3.96 4.10
N PHE A 116 -1.40 4.49 2.93
CA PHE A 116 -0.56 3.80 1.98
C PHE A 116 0.89 3.83 2.50
N VAL A 117 1.34 2.71 3.09
CA VAL A 117 2.68 2.55 3.60
C VAL A 117 3.61 2.19 2.44
N LEU A 118 4.64 3.03 2.21
CA LEU A 118 5.61 2.84 1.13
C LEU A 118 6.57 1.68 1.40
N THR A 119 6.76 0.83 0.38
CA THR A 119 7.80 -0.22 0.36
C THR A 119 8.88 0.07 -0.67
N LYS A 120 8.53 0.67 -1.82
CA LYS A 120 9.47 1.01 -2.91
C LYS A 120 9.06 2.28 -3.65
N ILE A 121 10.04 3.04 -4.10
CA ILE A 121 9.91 4.10 -5.09
C ILE A 121 10.75 3.69 -6.30
N ASP A 122 10.09 3.32 -7.39
CA ASP A 122 10.74 2.80 -8.61
C ASP A 122 10.57 3.83 -9.74
N PRO A 123 11.64 4.56 -10.11
CA PRO A 123 11.54 5.59 -11.13
C PRO A 123 11.66 5.07 -12.57
N ASN A 124 12.01 3.80 -12.85
CA ASN A 124 12.43 3.47 -14.23
C ASN A 124 12.15 2.06 -14.82
N HIS A 125 12.29 2.05 -16.16
CA HIS A 125 11.70 1.19 -17.20
C HIS A 125 12.43 -0.14 -17.50
N ASN A 126 13.51 -0.50 -16.79
CA ASN A 126 14.36 -1.66 -17.12
C ASN A 126 14.51 -2.64 -15.95
N PHE A 127 13.68 -3.67 -15.93
CA PHE A 127 14.10 -4.99 -15.45
C PHE A 127 14.22 -5.87 -16.69
N HIS A 128 15.38 -5.85 -17.32
CA HIS A 128 15.86 -7.04 -18.00
C HIS A 128 16.65 -7.80 -16.93
N GLU A 129 16.03 -8.84 -16.38
CA GLU A 129 16.80 -10.01 -15.96
C GLU A 129 17.14 -10.84 -17.20
#